data_AF-A0AAV9WIE3-F1
#
_entry.id   AF-A0AAV9WIE3-F1
#
_cell.length_a   1.000
_cell.length_b   1.000
_cell.length_c   1.000
_cell.angle_alpha   90.00
_cell.angle_beta   90.00
_cell.angle_gamma   90.00
#
_symmetry.space_group_name_H-M   'P 1'
#
loop_
_entity.id
_entity.type
_entity.pdbx_description
1 polymer ?
#
loop_
_entity_poly.entity_id
_entity_poly.type
_entity_poly.pdbx_seq_one_letter_code
_entity_poly.pdbx_strand_id
1 'polypeptide(L)'
;MTLLVFFIYTFSLFEPSSAFIYQPGKVGHWEPRKVWCAVHEKFRYSEEIFRVLDRGFKPEGELSKRLLPPTKYSIYRIESQYLGIWAYTFAVGGPFSTKELEKDMRKHLSSKNRDYPFMGCFFTKSKGATDIFDKATYYTDSKTKEKRSMPSPPAQFRENPVRKRFTPTDPDEPIVARKASEGVPELSAPKEFYKDWRAAKGLYTTYFDYAESGSGVVVYVLDSGCDPRHRELRSIKYESYMVTGGFPAEEWTDPAFNVHGSKMIAKVAGPRTGVAPDAKVAVVGLSDGEALMALPNVFDAILKTYDDINEYNNKVPCVINMSNGIDALFTKRRSGDKSTEEARSVETTITKQLLERLSSLDNVVLVASAGNSQPNTRVNKHPAKLAIESPESKIVVAGSATSDGLNQYQYSSSINNMVWAPGEKVGMLGDPLSHPWEKYPDTIVVENGGTSIVSGMLATFISLVTANSDGTPIENPAERVESAIAYLKNFSWKRNPKGVKIIHNGITPSQWPESFRKRYFVSR
;
A
#
# COMPACT_ATOMS: atom_id res chain seq x y z
N MET A 1 21.67 61.46 23.74
CA MET A 1 20.64 60.50 23.28
C MET A 1 21.33 59.46 22.44
N THR A 2 21.15 58.21 22.87
CA THR A 2 21.94 57.03 22.53
C THR A 2 21.67 56.54 21.11
N LEU A 3 22.71 56.42 20.27
CA LEU A 3 22.69 55.50 19.14
C LEU A 3 24.01 54.72 19.14
N LEU A 4 23.89 53.46 19.54
CA LEU A 4 24.95 52.46 19.56
C LEU A 4 25.14 51.96 18.11
N VAL A 5 26.35 52.16 17.56
CA VAL A 5 26.79 51.53 16.30
C VAL A 5 27.68 50.35 16.70
N PHE A 6 27.20 49.12 16.50
CA PHE A 6 28.02 47.93 16.64
C PHE A 6 28.73 47.62 15.31
N PHE A 7 30.05 47.64 15.36
CA PHE A 7 30.94 47.03 14.38
C PHE A 7 30.77 45.50 14.43
N ILE A 8 30.47 44.86 13.30
CA ILE A 8 30.68 43.42 13.11
C ILE A 8 31.75 43.26 12.04
N TYR A 9 32.90 42.74 12.48
CA TYR A 9 33.97 42.22 11.64
C TYR A 9 33.47 40.97 10.90
N THR A 10 33.41 41.04 9.57
CA THR A 10 33.32 39.85 8.72
C THR A 10 34.72 39.41 8.31
N PHE A 11 35.19 38.31 8.91
CA PHE A 11 36.33 37.55 8.41
C PHE A 11 35.90 36.81 7.14
N SER A 12 36.46 37.22 6.01
CA SER A 12 36.44 36.44 4.76
C SER A 12 37.55 35.40 4.83
N LEU A 13 37.18 34.13 4.97
CA LEU A 13 38.07 33.00 4.69
C LEU A 13 37.45 32.17 3.58
N PHE A 14 38.23 32.03 2.51
CA PHE A 14 38.04 31.17 1.37
C PHE A 14 37.76 29.73 1.82
N GLU A 15 36.64 29.15 1.38
CA GLU A 15 36.57 27.71 1.14
C GLU A 15 36.49 27.49 -0.38
N PRO A 16 37.38 26.67 -0.96
CA PRO A 16 37.30 26.32 -2.36
C PRO A 16 36.08 25.40 -2.53
N SER A 17 35.11 25.87 -3.32
CA SER A 17 34.06 25.03 -3.88
C SER A 17 34.71 23.99 -4.80
N SER A 18 35.13 22.86 -4.24
CA SER A 18 35.41 21.65 -5.01
C SER A 18 34.08 21.12 -5.53
N ALA A 19 33.66 21.65 -6.67
CA ALA A 19 32.69 21.02 -7.51
C ALA A 19 33.22 19.61 -7.82
N PHE A 20 32.59 18.59 -7.23
CA PHE A 20 32.72 17.22 -7.70
C PHE A 20 32.16 17.19 -9.13
N ILE A 21 33.03 17.44 -10.09
CA ILE A 21 32.78 17.10 -11.49
C ILE A 21 32.69 15.58 -11.51
N TYR A 22 31.47 15.07 -11.64
CA TYR A 22 31.21 13.66 -11.85
C TYR A 22 31.80 13.30 -13.22
N GLN A 23 33.07 12.92 -13.24
CA GLN A 23 33.62 12.24 -14.40
C GLN A 23 32.89 10.91 -14.51
N PRO A 24 32.36 10.53 -15.68
CA PRO A 24 31.86 9.18 -15.94
C PRO A 24 33.08 8.26 -16.04
N GLY A 25 33.75 8.05 -14.90
CA GLY A 25 34.69 6.97 -14.73
C GLY A 25 33.92 5.66 -14.95
N LYS A 26 34.62 4.64 -15.42
CA LYS A 26 34.16 3.25 -15.47
C LYS A 26 33.88 2.76 -14.05
N VAL A 27 32.85 3.29 -13.39
CA VAL A 27 32.26 2.72 -12.19
C VAL A 27 31.61 1.46 -12.72
N GLY A 28 32.30 0.32 -12.58
CA GLY A 28 31.72 -0.97 -12.89
C GLY A 28 30.33 -1.01 -12.26
N HIS A 29 29.30 -1.20 -13.07
CA HIS A 29 27.97 -1.50 -12.56
C HIS A 29 28.09 -2.84 -11.83
N TRP A 30 28.34 -2.78 -10.54
CA TRP A 30 28.16 -3.91 -9.66
C TRP A 30 26.67 -3.99 -9.46
N GLU A 31 25.99 -4.89 -10.17
CA GLU A 31 24.62 -5.26 -9.80
C GLU A 31 24.71 -5.98 -8.45
N PRO A 32 24.33 -5.35 -7.32
CA PRO A 32 24.47 -5.98 -6.03
C PRO A 32 23.57 -7.21 -6.01
N ARG A 33 24.14 -8.38 -5.72
CA ARG A 33 23.32 -9.55 -5.44
C ARG A 33 22.76 -9.38 -4.05
N LYS A 34 21.44 -9.28 -3.92
CA LYS A 34 20.78 -9.28 -2.63
C LYS A 34 20.47 -10.72 -2.22
N VAL A 35 20.93 -11.13 -1.05
CA VAL A 35 20.54 -12.40 -0.39
C VAL A 35 19.65 -12.05 0.77
N TRP A 36 18.63 -12.85 1.04
CA TRP A 36 17.87 -12.74 2.28
C TRP A 36 17.83 -14.10 2.99
N CYS A 37 17.83 -14.08 4.31
CA CYS A 37 17.82 -15.27 5.16
C CYS A 37 16.64 -15.21 6.12
N ALA A 38 15.78 -16.20 6.03
CA ALA A 38 14.59 -16.37 6.87
C ALA A 38 14.98 -16.82 8.28
N VAL A 39 14.51 -16.16 9.34
CA VAL A 39 14.77 -16.54 10.73
C VAL A 39 13.76 -17.59 11.21
N HIS A 40 14.27 -18.63 11.87
CA HIS A 40 13.43 -19.65 12.49
C HIS A 40 12.67 -19.06 13.68
N GLU A 41 11.40 -19.45 13.84
CA GLU A 41 10.50 -18.91 14.88
C GLU A 41 11.10 -18.90 16.29
N LYS A 42 11.75 -20.00 16.71
CA LYS A 42 12.39 -20.13 18.03
C LYS A 42 13.50 -19.11 18.32
N PHE A 43 14.04 -18.46 17.30
CA PHE A 43 15.12 -17.49 17.45
C PHE A 43 14.69 -16.04 17.30
N ARG A 44 13.43 -15.74 16.94
CA ARG A 44 13.01 -14.35 16.62
C ARG A 44 13.27 -13.33 17.72
N TYR A 45 13.27 -13.75 18.99
CA TYR A 45 13.54 -12.90 20.15
C TYR A 45 14.93 -13.13 20.76
N SER A 46 15.82 -13.87 20.09
CA SER A 46 17.15 -14.21 20.58
C SER A 46 18.18 -13.12 20.27
N GLU A 47 18.06 -11.95 20.90
CA GLU A 47 18.94 -10.79 20.67
C GLU A 47 20.43 -11.11 20.78
N GLU A 48 20.81 -12.03 21.68
CA GLU A 48 22.20 -12.41 21.88
C GLU A 48 22.83 -13.05 20.63
N ILE A 49 22.10 -13.94 19.94
CA ILE A 49 22.58 -14.60 18.71
C ILE A 49 22.78 -13.56 17.60
N PHE A 50 21.84 -12.64 17.45
CA PHE A 50 21.90 -11.60 16.43
C PHE A 50 22.98 -10.56 16.72
N ARG A 51 23.23 -10.23 18.00
CA ARG A 51 24.39 -9.40 18.40
C ARG A 51 25.73 -10.07 18.09
N VAL A 52 25.80 -11.41 18.09
CA VAL A 52 27.00 -12.15 17.65
C VAL A 52 27.15 -12.08 16.13
N LEU A 53 26.06 -12.24 15.38
CA LEU A 53 26.08 -12.11 13.91
C LEU A 53 26.48 -10.71 13.45
N ASP A 54 25.84 -9.66 13.98
CA ASP A 54 26.16 -8.28 13.64
C ASP A 54 27.63 -7.95 13.85
N ARG A 55 28.21 -8.39 14.97
CA ARG A 55 29.64 -8.22 15.24
C ARG A 55 30.51 -8.95 14.22
N GLY A 56 30.08 -10.11 13.74
CA GLY A 56 30.76 -10.83 12.66
C GLY A 56 30.78 -10.07 11.34
N PHE A 57 29.78 -9.23 11.09
CA PHE A 57 29.65 -8.46 9.85
C PHE A 57 30.17 -7.01 9.93
N LYS A 58 30.53 -6.52 11.11
CA LYS A 58 31.26 -5.23 11.26
C LYS A 58 32.54 -5.24 10.43
N PRO A 59 33.10 -4.07 10.02
CA PRO A 59 34.28 -4.00 9.16
C PRO A 59 35.46 -4.88 9.59
N GLU A 60 35.69 -5.06 10.90
CA GLU A 60 36.77 -5.89 11.43
C GLU A 60 36.38 -7.38 11.61
N GLY A 61 35.12 -7.72 11.40
CA GLY A 61 34.56 -9.05 11.61
C GLY A 61 34.85 -10.02 10.47
N GLU A 62 34.81 -11.32 10.78
CA GLU A 62 35.16 -12.41 9.86
C GLU A 62 34.23 -12.52 8.64
N LEU A 63 32.98 -12.06 8.77
CA LEU A 63 31.96 -12.15 7.71
C LEU A 63 31.93 -10.91 6.81
N SER A 64 32.58 -9.81 7.19
CA SER A 64 32.56 -8.53 6.47
C SER A 64 32.99 -8.64 5.01
N LYS A 65 33.94 -9.53 4.71
CA LYS A 65 34.47 -9.78 3.36
C LYS A 65 33.43 -10.29 2.37
N ARG A 66 32.25 -10.72 2.85
CA ARG A 66 31.14 -11.18 2.01
C ARG A 66 30.23 -10.06 1.55
N LEU A 67 30.27 -8.92 2.24
CA LEU A 67 29.38 -7.79 1.98
C LEU A 67 30.01 -6.84 0.97
N LEU A 68 29.16 -6.16 0.20
CA LEU A 68 29.60 -5.01 -0.56
C LEU A 68 29.96 -3.84 0.39
N PRO A 69 30.98 -3.04 0.09
CA PRO A 69 31.19 -1.77 0.79
C PRO A 69 30.15 -0.72 0.35
N PRO A 70 29.69 0.17 1.25
CA PRO A 70 29.96 0.19 2.69
C PRO A 70 29.08 -0.83 3.46
N THR A 71 29.69 -1.59 4.36
CA THR A 71 29.02 -2.70 5.10
C THR A 71 27.75 -2.28 5.84
N LYS A 72 27.68 -1.04 6.32
CA LYS A 72 26.50 -0.50 7.03
C LYS A 72 25.21 -0.46 6.20
N TYR A 73 25.30 -0.43 4.87
CA TYR A 73 24.14 -0.48 3.96
C TYR A 73 23.97 -1.85 3.31
N SER A 74 24.89 -2.78 3.60
CA SER A 74 24.88 -4.12 3.03
C SER A 74 24.22 -5.14 3.93
N ILE A 75 23.74 -4.73 5.11
CA ILE A 75 22.93 -5.57 6.00
C ILE A 75 21.71 -4.78 6.41
N TYR A 76 20.56 -5.45 6.37
CA TYR A 76 19.34 -4.92 6.93
C TYR A 76 18.57 -6.02 7.64
N ARG A 77 18.16 -5.73 8.88
CA ARG A 77 17.29 -6.58 9.68
C ARG A 77 15.85 -6.25 9.34
N ILE A 78 15.07 -7.28 9.07
CA ILE A 78 13.62 -7.18 8.95
C ILE A 78 13.07 -7.65 10.29
N GLU A 79 12.70 -6.69 11.12
CA GLU A 79 12.32 -6.90 12.51
C GLU A 79 11.09 -6.08 12.88
N SER A 80 10.43 -6.52 13.95
CA SER A 80 9.30 -5.85 14.56
C SER A 80 9.54 -5.77 16.06
N GLN A 81 9.20 -4.65 16.67
CA GLN A 81 9.35 -4.49 18.13
C GLN A 81 8.44 -5.44 18.92
N TYR A 82 7.34 -5.89 18.32
CA TYR A 82 6.37 -6.79 18.93
C TYR A 82 6.54 -8.27 18.50
N LEU A 83 7.12 -8.52 17.32
CA LEU A 83 7.22 -9.86 16.72
C LEU A 83 8.66 -10.38 16.59
N GLY A 84 9.66 -9.60 17.01
CA GLY A 84 11.08 -9.94 16.93
C GLY A 84 11.65 -9.88 15.51
N ILE A 85 12.75 -10.56 15.27
CA ILE A 85 13.51 -10.53 14.01
C ILE A 85 13.06 -11.65 13.09
N TRP A 86 12.64 -11.32 11.86
CA TRP A 86 12.06 -12.27 10.91
C TRP A 86 12.98 -12.64 9.75
N ALA A 87 13.83 -11.71 9.32
CA ALA A 87 14.78 -11.98 8.25
C ALA A 87 15.99 -11.04 8.34
N TYR A 88 17.06 -11.45 7.67
CA TYR A 88 18.17 -10.57 7.30
C TYR A 88 18.21 -10.43 5.79
N THR A 89 18.59 -9.25 5.31
CA THR A 89 18.99 -9.05 3.92
C THR A 89 20.45 -8.63 3.85
N PHE A 90 21.14 -9.07 2.82
CA PHE A 90 22.57 -8.90 2.60
C PHE A 90 22.84 -8.44 1.17
N ALA A 91 23.59 -7.36 0.98
CA ALA A 91 24.16 -7.01 -0.32
C ALA A 91 25.55 -7.64 -0.42
N VAL A 92 25.70 -8.64 -1.29
CA VAL A 92 26.93 -9.46 -1.40
C VAL A 92 27.65 -9.24 -2.73
N GLY A 93 28.97 -9.28 -2.71
CA GLY A 93 29.84 -9.07 -3.88
C GLY A 93 30.36 -10.37 -4.50
N GLY A 94 30.69 -10.32 -5.80
CA GLY A 94 31.40 -11.39 -6.53
C GLY A 94 30.55 -12.60 -6.98
N PRO A 95 31.17 -13.62 -7.61
CA PRO A 95 30.52 -14.88 -7.98
C PRO A 95 30.27 -15.71 -6.72
N PHE A 96 29.25 -15.33 -5.98
CA PHE A 96 28.95 -15.89 -4.68
C PHE A 96 27.70 -16.77 -4.71
N SER A 97 27.68 -17.82 -3.88
CA SER A 97 26.51 -18.65 -3.64
C SER A 97 25.93 -18.44 -2.24
N THR A 98 24.62 -18.57 -2.08
CA THR A 98 23.98 -18.50 -0.75
C THR A 98 24.56 -19.54 0.22
N LYS A 99 24.93 -20.72 -0.27
CA LYS A 99 25.53 -21.80 0.53
C LYS A 99 26.86 -21.41 1.18
N GLU A 100 27.67 -20.59 0.53
CA GLU A 100 28.92 -20.08 1.11
C GLU A 100 28.64 -19.10 2.25
N LEU A 101 27.62 -18.24 2.11
CA LEU A 101 27.18 -17.35 3.19
C LEU A 101 26.74 -18.16 4.41
N GLU A 102 25.88 -19.15 4.18
CA GLU A 102 25.38 -20.00 5.25
C GLU A 102 26.51 -20.74 5.94
N LYS A 103 27.44 -21.31 5.18
CA LYS A 103 28.61 -22.02 5.72
C LYS A 103 29.44 -21.11 6.63
N ASP A 104 29.72 -19.89 6.18
CA ASP A 104 30.53 -18.94 6.96
C ASP A 104 29.78 -18.46 8.20
N MET A 105 28.48 -18.15 8.10
CA MET A 105 27.65 -17.80 9.25
C MET A 105 27.56 -18.94 10.28
N ARG A 106 27.39 -20.19 9.82
CA ARG A 106 27.41 -21.38 10.69
C ARG A 106 28.75 -21.50 11.40
N LYS A 107 29.87 -21.41 10.67
CA LYS A 107 31.22 -21.47 11.26
C LYS A 107 31.43 -20.37 12.30
N HIS A 108 31.05 -19.13 12.00
CA HIS A 108 31.15 -17.99 12.92
C HIS A 108 30.35 -18.25 14.20
N LEU A 109 29.09 -18.65 14.08
CA LEU A 109 28.21 -18.93 15.23
C LEU A 109 28.68 -20.13 16.06
N SER A 110 29.07 -21.23 15.43
CA SER A 110 29.58 -22.42 16.12
C SER A 110 30.86 -22.11 16.90
N SER A 111 31.73 -21.23 16.39
CA SER A 111 32.93 -20.77 17.13
C SER A 111 32.60 -20.02 18.43
N LYS A 112 31.36 -19.56 18.59
CA LYS A 112 30.83 -18.86 19.76
C LYS A 112 29.81 -19.71 20.54
N ASN A 113 29.77 -21.02 20.28
CA ASN A 113 28.82 -21.97 20.86
C ASN A 113 27.35 -21.51 20.68
N ARG A 114 27.00 -21.05 19.47
CA ARG A 114 25.64 -20.63 19.11
C ARG A 114 25.08 -21.48 17.97
N ASP A 115 23.79 -21.71 18.04
CA ASP A 115 23.02 -22.36 16.98
C ASP A 115 22.84 -21.43 15.77
N TYR A 116 22.64 -22.05 14.60
CA TYR A 116 22.34 -21.33 13.37
C TYR A 116 20.86 -20.90 13.32
N PRO A 117 20.55 -19.59 13.20
CA PRO A 117 19.19 -19.10 13.40
C PRO A 117 18.29 -19.14 12.16
N PHE A 118 18.85 -19.40 10.97
CA PHE A 118 18.10 -19.26 9.72
C PHE A 118 17.52 -20.58 9.24
N MET A 119 16.29 -20.52 8.70
CA MET A 119 15.62 -21.62 8.00
C MET A 119 16.25 -21.87 6.63
N GLY A 120 16.73 -20.81 5.96
CA GLY A 120 17.42 -20.87 4.69
C GLY A 120 17.73 -19.47 4.16
N CYS A 121 18.70 -19.38 3.25
CA CYS A 121 19.10 -18.16 2.57
C CYS A 121 18.88 -18.24 1.06
N PHE A 122 18.29 -17.18 0.50
CA PHE A 122 17.83 -17.15 -0.89
C PHE A 122 18.29 -15.87 -1.58
N PHE A 123 18.56 -15.96 -2.88
CA PHE A 123 18.76 -14.76 -3.66
C PHE A 123 17.43 -14.04 -3.86
N THR A 124 17.43 -12.75 -3.57
CA THR A 124 16.37 -11.84 -3.95
C THR A 124 16.47 -11.66 -5.46
N LYS A 125 15.50 -12.18 -6.19
CA LYS A 125 15.31 -11.77 -7.57
C LYS A 125 14.47 -10.49 -7.56
N SER A 126 15.05 -9.42 -8.08
CA SER A 126 14.26 -8.29 -8.50
C SER A 126 13.42 -8.70 -9.71
N LYS A 127 12.14 -8.31 -9.77
CA LYS A 127 11.58 -7.99 -11.08
C LYS A 127 12.39 -6.78 -11.51
N GLY A 128 13.30 -7.00 -12.46
CA GLY A 128 14.40 -6.10 -12.73
C GLY A 128 13.92 -4.66 -12.82
N ALA A 129 14.55 -3.83 -12.00
CA ALA A 129 14.77 -2.43 -12.29
C ALA A 129 15.13 -2.22 -13.76
N THR A 130 15.84 -3.12 -14.45
CA THR A 130 16.16 -2.95 -15.88
C THR A 130 14.95 -2.76 -16.81
N ASP A 131 13.81 -3.46 -16.62
CA ASP A 131 12.60 -3.19 -17.41
C ASP A 131 11.93 -1.85 -17.03
N ILE A 132 12.13 -1.40 -15.79
CA ILE A 132 11.53 -0.18 -15.23
C ILE A 132 12.41 1.04 -15.53
N PHE A 133 13.71 1.01 -15.25
CA PHE A 133 14.72 2.05 -15.39
C PHE A 133 15.15 2.29 -16.85
N ASP A 134 15.09 1.30 -17.75
CA ASP A 134 15.27 1.57 -19.19
C ASP A 134 14.15 2.47 -19.75
N LYS A 135 13.03 2.61 -19.02
CA LYS A 135 11.90 3.49 -19.39
C LYS A 135 11.64 4.62 -18.40
N ALA A 136 11.93 4.41 -17.13
CA ALA A 136 11.93 5.38 -16.06
C ALA A 136 13.27 6.11 -16.13
N THR A 137 13.34 7.02 -17.10
CA THR A 137 14.14 8.23 -16.90
C THR A 137 13.67 8.81 -15.58
N TYR A 138 14.43 8.57 -14.51
CA TYR A 138 14.32 9.36 -13.30
C TYR A 138 14.26 10.84 -13.71
N TYR A 139 13.56 11.63 -12.91
CA TYR A 139 13.28 13.06 -13.03
C TYR A 139 14.52 13.99 -13.15
N THR A 140 15.63 13.52 -13.72
CA THR A 140 16.62 14.34 -14.39
C THR A 140 16.22 14.47 -15.86
N ASP A 141 15.47 15.52 -16.18
CA ASP A 141 15.51 16.04 -17.55
C ASP A 141 16.97 16.39 -17.84
N SER A 142 17.67 15.53 -18.59
CA SER A 142 19.08 15.71 -18.93
C SER A 142 19.34 17.00 -19.72
N LYS A 143 18.29 17.68 -20.21
CA LYS A 143 18.39 18.97 -20.90
C LYS A 143 18.27 20.17 -19.97
N THR A 144 17.60 20.06 -18.82
CA THR A 144 17.52 21.14 -17.84
C THR A 144 18.36 20.77 -16.63
N LYS A 145 19.57 21.34 -16.54
CA LYS A 145 20.47 21.22 -15.37
C LYS A 145 19.87 21.80 -14.07
N GLU A 146 18.60 22.16 -14.04
CA GLU A 146 17.92 22.60 -12.84
C GLU A 146 17.64 21.40 -11.96
N LYS A 147 18.40 21.28 -10.86
CA LYS A 147 17.97 20.52 -9.71
C LYS A 147 16.60 21.05 -9.30
N ARG A 148 15.52 20.35 -9.66
CA ARG A 148 14.21 20.61 -9.07
C ARG A 148 14.36 20.35 -7.59
N SER A 149 14.37 21.41 -6.78
CA SER A 149 14.24 21.27 -5.34
C SER A 149 12.89 20.61 -5.09
N MET A 150 12.91 19.37 -4.59
CA MET A 150 11.74 18.76 -3.99
C MET A 150 11.19 19.77 -2.98
N PRO A 151 9.90 20.14 -3.05
CA PRO A 151 9.32 20.98 -2.02
C PRO A 151 9.57 20.26 -0.69
N SER A 152 10.22 20.94 0.26
CA SER A 152 10.27 20.45 1.64
C SER A 152 8.84 20.06 2.04
N PRO A 153 8.63 18.94 2.76
CA PRO A 153 7.30 18.58 3.24
C PRO A 153 6.71 19.84 3.87
N PRO A 154 5.59 20.38 3.35
CA PRO A 154 5.15 21.67 3.81
C PRO A 154 4.94 21.58 5.33
N ALA A 155 5.69 22.40 6.09
CA ALA A 155 5.42 22.65 7.50
C ALA A 155 3.98 23.14 7.76
N GLN A 156 3.23 23.38 6.67
CA GLN A 156 1.86 23.85 6.56
C GLN A 156 0.78 22.76 6.43
N PHE A 157 1.05 21.48 6.71
CA PHE A 157 -0.02 20.45 6.78
C PHE A 157 -1.12 20.72 7.85
N ARG A 158 -1.10 21.87 8.54
CA ARG A 158 -2.13 22.31 9.50
C ARG A 158 -3.18 23.27 8.94
N GLU A 159 -3.02 23.84 7.76
CA GLU A 159 -4.01 24.77 7.20
C GLU A 159 -4.39 24.38 5.78
N ASN A 160 -5.39 23.51 5.66
CA ASN A 160 -6.00 23.14 4.39
C ASN A 160 -6.72 24.37 3.78
N PRO A 161 -6.37 24.80 2.56
CA PRO A 161 -7.17 25.79 1.85
C PRO A 161 -8.59 25.23 1.66
N VAL A 162 -9.55 25.97 2.18
CA VAL A 162 -10.97 25.64 2.23
C VAL A 162 -11.47 25.18 0.86
N ARG A 163 -12.01 23.96 0.85
CA ARG A 163 -12.68 23.33 -0.29
C ARG A 163 -13.67 24.34 -0.91
N LYS A 164 -13.63 24.56 -2.24
CA LYS A 164 -14.89 24.78 -2.97
C LYS A 164 -15.59 23.43 -3.08
N ARG A 165 -16.15 22.95 -1.94
CA ARG A 165 -17.23 21.96 -1.98
C ARG A 165 -18.30 22.58 -2.88
N PHE A 166 -19.02 21.76 -3.65
CA PHE A 166 -20.42 22.12 -3.90
C PHE A 166 -20.98 22.35 -2.50
N THR A 167 -21.25 23.60 -2.13
CA THR A 167 -21.87 23.91 -0.85
C THR A 167 -23.09 23.02 -0.80
N PRO A 168 -23.16 22.09 0.18
CA PRO A 168 -24.41 21.43 0.48
C PRO A 168 -25.47 22.54 0.49
N THR A 169 -26.57 22.32 -0.23
CA THR A 169 -27.69 23.27 -0.15
C THR A 169 -28.20 23.39 1.28
N ASP A 170 -27.82 22.44 2.14
CA ASP A 170 -28.03 22.44 3.57
C ASP A 170 -26.83 21.77 4.30
N PRO A 171 -26.09 22.47 5.17
CA PRO A 171 -25.00 21.88 5.97
C PRO A 171 -25.46 20.78 6.95
N ASP A 172 -26.76 20.64 7.17
CA ASP A 172 -27.33 19.64 8.08
C ASP A 172 -27.69 18.30 7.37
N GLU A 173 -27.50 18.18 6.05
CA GLU A 173 -27.79 16.93 5.32
C GLU A 173 -26.70 15.86 5.57
N PRO A 174 -27.05 14.67 6.11
CA PRO A 174 -26.08 13.59 6.36
C PRO A 174 -25.55 12.93 5.08
N ILE A 175 -26.27 13.11 3.96
CA ILE A 175 -25.93 12.59 2.63
C ILE A 175 -25.58 13.75 1.71
N VAL A 176 -24.41 13.66 1.07
CA VAL A 176 -23.94 14.67 0.11
C VAL A 176 -23.91 14.07 -1.30
N ALA A 177 -24.21 14.88 -2.30
CA ALA A 177 -24.02 14.52 -3.70
C ALA A 177 -22.72 15.14 -4.22
N ARG A 178 -21.82 14.31 -4.79
CA ARG A 178 -20.60 14.79 -5.44
C ARG A 178 -20.44 14.23 -6.83
N LYS A 179 -19.88 15.04 -7.72
CA LYS A 179 -19.41 14.55 -9.02
C LYS A 179 -18.19 13.67 -8.78
N ALA A 180 -18.28 12.41 -9.19
CA ALA A 180 -17.20 11.45 -9.00
C ALA A 180 -16.66 10.96 -10.35
N SER A 181 -15.47 10.38 -10.32
CA SER A 181 -14.87 9.73 -11.49
C SER A 181 -15.62 8.45 -11.86
N GLU A 182 -15.36 7.92 -13.06
CA GLU A 182 -15.98 6.67 -13.54
C GLU A 182 -15.82 5.52 -12.52
N GLY A 183 -16.82 4.64 -12.47
CA GLY A 183 -16.89 3.51 -11.53
C GLY A 183 -17.39 3.83 -10.12
N VAL A 184 -17.11 5.02 -9.55
CA VAL A 184 -17.58 5.36 -8.18
C VAL A 184 -19.10 5.53 -8.10
N PRO A 185 -19.77 6.23 -9.04
CA PRO A 185 -21.23 6.37 -9.02
C PRO A 185 -22.00 5.05 -8.97
N GLU A 186 -21.43 3.96 -9.50
CA GLU A 186 -22.04 2.62 -9.48
C GLU A 186 -22.29 2.07 -8.07
N LEU A 187 -21.57 2.60 -7.08
CA LEU A 187 -21.74 2.30 -5.67
C LEU A 187 -23.01 2.91 -5.07
N SER A 188 -23.59 3.93 -5.71
CA SER A 188 -24.89 4.52 -5.36
C SER A 188 -26.00 4.10 -6.32
N ALA A 189 -25.71 3.11 -7.19
CA ALA A 189 -26.64 2.71 -8.22
C ALA A 189 -27.86 2.03 -7.57
N PRO A 190 -29.08 2.54 -7.82
CA PRO A 190 -30.28 2.05 -7.16
C PRO A 190 -30.80 0.78 -7.84
N LYS A 191 -31.32 -0.15 -7.02
CA LYS A 191 -31.65 -1.50 -7.45
C LYS A 191 -32.85 -1.55 -8.41
N GLU A 192 -33.90 -0.82 -8.10
CA GLU A 192 -35.20 -0.93 -8.78
C GLU A 192 -35.20 -0.28 -10.17
N PHE A 193 -34.21 0.56 -10.49
CA PHE A 193 -34.20 1.36 -11.72
C PHE A 193 -32.81 1.60 -12.29
N TYR A 194 -31.91 0.65 -12.04
CA TYR A 194 -30.54 0.70 -12.50
C TYR A 194 -30.36 1.12 -13.97
N LYS A 195 -31.20 0.58 -14.86
CA LYS A 195 -31.14 0.87 -16.30
C LYS A 195 -31.46 2.35 -16.60
N ASP A 196 -32.53 2.87 -16.00
CA ASP A 196 -32.94 4.26 -16.19
C ASP A 196 -31.95 5.22 -15.53
N TRP A 197 -31.43 4.86 -14.35
CA TRP A 197 -30.38 5.61 -13.67
C TRP A 197 -29.13 5.77 -14.53
N ARG A 198 -28.69 4.70 -15.20
CA ARG A 198 -27.55 4.76 -16.14
C ARG A 198 -27.83 5.62 -17.37
N ALA A 199 -29.07 5.64 -17.85
CA ALA A 199 -29.46 6.47 -19.00
C ALA A 199 -29.62 7.96 -18.63
N ALA A 200 -29.89 8.27 -17.34
CA ALA A 200 -30.17 9.61 -16.88
C ALA A 200 -28.91 10.49 -16.77
N LYS A 201 -28.73 11.40 -17.73
CA LYS A 201 -27.61 12.34 -17.78
C LYS A 201 -27.50 13.15 -16.47
N GLY A 202 -26.33 13.12 -15.86
CA GLY A 202 -26.03 13.82 -14.60
C GLY A 202 -26.28 12.97 -13.34
N LEU A 203 -27.22 12.03 -13.34
CA LEU A 203 -27.40 11.07 -12.23
C LEU A 203 -26.29 10.01 -12.24
N TYR A 204 -26.00 9.42 -13.40
CA TYR A 204 -24.98 8.37 -13.52
C TYR A 204 -23.55 8.85 -13.21
N THR A 205 -23.31 10.17 -13.19
CA THR A 205 -22.00 10.76 -12.83
C THR A 205 -21.94 11.25 -11.37
N THR A 206 -23.03 11.07 -10.62
CA THR A 206 -23.14 11.53 -9.23
C THR A 206 -22.94 10.34 -8.30
N TYR A 207 -22.00 10.49 -7.37
CA TYR A 207 -21.87 9.61 -6.22
C TYR A 207 -22.55 10.27 -5.03
N PHE A 208 -23.49 9.56 -4.42
CA PHE A 208 -24.11 9.95 -3.16
C PHE A 208 -23.26 9.35 -2.05
N ASP A 209 -22.86 10.17 -1.09
CA ASP A 209 -21.87 9.82 -0.08
C ASP A 209 -22.35 10.28 1.29
N TYR A 210 -21.79 9.70 2.34
CA TYR A 210 -22.00 10.21 3.70
C TYR A 210 -21.07 11.40 3.92
N ALA A 211 -21.57 12.44 4.60
CA ALA A 211 -20.82 13.69 4.80
C ALA A 211 -19.44 13.49 5.46
N GLU A 212 -19.32 12.47 6.31
CA GLU A 212 -18.09 12.11 7.05
C GLU A 212 -17.54 10.72 6.67
N SER A 213 -17.73 10.31 5.42
CA SER A 213 -17.36 8.99 4.92
C SER A 213 -15.88 8.64 5.18
N GLY A 214 -15.66 7.68 6.08
CA GLY A 214 -14.34 7.21 6.49
C GLY A 214 -13.78 7.86 7.76
N SER A 215 -14.49 8.80 8.37
CA SER A 215 -14.04 9.47 9.59
C SER A 215 -13.75 8.48 10.73
N GLY A 216 -12.66 8.72 11.47
CA GLY A 216 -12.24 7.85 12.57
C GLY A 216 -11.66 6.50 12.16
N VAL A 217 -11.31 6.32 10.89
CA VAL A 217 -10.68 5.09 10.35
C VAL A 217 -9.31 5.42 9.76
N VAL A 218 -8.34 4.54 9.98
CA VAL A 218 -7.03 4.58 9.30
C VAL A 218 -6.99 3.50 8.21
N VAL A 219 -6.63 3.88 6.99
CA VAL A 219 -6.43 2.96 5.88
C VAL A 219 -4.94 2.86 5.57
N TYR A 220 -4.35 1.69 5.83
CA TYR A 220 -2.98 1.37 5.46
C TYR A 220 -2.94 0.91 4.01
N VAL A 221 -2.21 1.60 3.15
CA VAL A 221 -2.05 1.21 1.75
C VAL A 221 -0.65 0.64 1.53
N LEU A 222 -0.57 -0.69 1.45
CA LEU A 222 0.66 -1.45 1.21
C LEU A 222 0.83 -1.63 -0.30
N ASP A 223 1.53 -0.67 -0.90
CA ASP A 223 1.71 -0.58 -2.34
C ASP A 223 3.03 0.12 -2.69
N SER A 224 3.21 0.63 -3.91
CA SER A 224 4.50 1.13 -4.35
C SER A 224 4.99 2.40 -3.67
N GLY A 225 4.11 3.19 -3.05
CA GLY A 225 4.44 4.45 -2.39
C GLY A 225 3.32 5.48 -2.57
N CYS A 226 3.66 6.76 -2.43
CA CYS A 226 2.72 7.86 -2.68
C CYS A 226 3.48 9.12 -3.11
N ASP A 227 3.08 9.72 -4.23
CA ASP A 227 3.56 11.02 -4.65
C ASP A 227 2.46 12.08 -4.45
N PRO A 228 2.55 12.92 -3.40
CA PRO A 228 1.48 13.84 -3.03
C PRO A 228 1.36 15.06 -3.97
N ARG A 229 2.20 15.17 -5.01
CA ARG A 229 2.20 16.34 -5.91
C ARG A 229 0.90 16.46 -6.70
N HIS A 230 0.20 15.36 -6.97
CA HIS A 230 -1.10 15.38 -7.66
C HIS A 230 -2.21 15.99 -6.79
N ARG A 231 -3.14 16.74 -7.39
CA ARG A 231 -4.18 17.46 -6.64
C ARG A 231 -5.11 16.55 -5.83
N GLU A 232 -5.42 15.35 -6.33
CA GLU A 232 -6.23 14.36 -5.58
C GLU A 232 -5.56 13.89 -4.29
N LEU A 233 -4.24 14.02 -4.17
CA LEU A 233 -3.46 13.50 -3.04
C LEU A 233 -3.15 14.59 -2.01
N ARG A 234 -3.08 15.86 -2.43
CA ARG A 234 -2.76 17.00 -1.55
C ARG A 234 -3.71 17.18 -0.37
N SER A 235 -4.98 16.83 -0.53
CA SER A 235 -6.00 17.02 0.51
C SER A 235 -6.27 15.78 1.37
N ILE A 236 -5.51 14.70 1.15
CA ILE A 236 -5.65 13.48 1.93
C ILE A 236 -5.09 13.71 3.33
N LYS A 237 -5.76 13.14 4.34
CA LYS A 237 -5.31 13.16 5.73
C LYS A 237 -4.30 12.03 5.91
N TYR A 238 -3.01 12.32 5.79
CA TYR A 238 -1.98 11.31 6.01
C TYR A 238 -1.75 11.09 7.51
N GLU A 239 -1.64 9.83 7.93
CA GLU A 239 -1.32 9.43 9.30
C GLU A 239 0.18 9.15 9.46
N SER A 240 0.72 8.31 8.58
CA SER A 240 2.14 7.93 8.59
C SER A 240 2.64 7.61 7.17
N TYR A 241 3.96 7.62 7.00
CA TYR A 241 4.64 7.19 5.79
C TYR A 241 5.78 6.24 6.16
N MET A 242 5.73 5.01 5.67
CA MET A 242 6.68 3.96 5.97
C MET A 242 7.38 3.49 4.69
N VAL A 243 8.70 3.52 4.70
CA VAL A 243 9.57 2.94 3.65
C VAL A 243 10.05 1.58 4.09
N THR A 244 10.21 0.64 3.14
CA THR A 244 10.75 -0.69 3.42
C THR A 244 12.18 -0.88 2.95
N GLY A 245 12.85 -1.88 3.52
CA GLY A 245 14.19 -2.30 3.13
C GLY A 245 15.31 -1.46 3.74
N GLY A 246 16.55 -1.88 3.46
CA GLY A 246 17.75 -1.27 4.05
C GLY A 246 18.31 -0.07 3.30
N PHE A 247 17.86 0.16 2.07
CA PHE A 247 18.25 1.31 1.29
C PHE A 247 17.27 2.45 1.56
N PRO A 248 17.75 3.61 2.05
CA PRO A 248 16.88 4.76 2.28
C PRO A 248 16.16 5.14 0.99
N ALA A 249 14.83 5.08 0.99
CA ALA A 249 14.03 5.69 -0.06
C ALA A 249 13.69 7.12 0.34
N GLU A 250 13.54 7.97 -0.66
CA GLU A 250 12.98 9.29 -0.45
C GLU A 250 11.50 9.15 -0.06
N GLU A 251 11.12 9.77 1.06
CA GLU A 251 9.72 9.81 1.46
C GLU A 251 8.88 10.54 0.39
N TRP A 252 7.58 10.23 0.37
CA TRP A 252 6.64 10.88 -0.55
C TRP A 252 7.00 10.69 -2.02
N THR A 253 7.56 9.52 -2.33
CA THR A 253 7.79 9.07 -3.69
C THR A 253 6.97 7.83 -3.98
N ASP A 254 6.60 7.68 -5.25
CA ASP A 254 5.96 6.47 -5.75
C ASP A 254 6.82 5.92 -6.90
N PRO A 255 7.82 5.09 -6.58
CA PRO A 255 8.81 4.61 -7.55
C PRO A 255 8.26 3.59 -8.56
N ALA A 256 7.03 3.09 -8.41
CA ALA A 256 6.51 2.13 -9.39
C ALA A 256 6.16 2.79 -10.71
N PHE A 257 6.34 2.02 -11.79
CA PHE A 257 5.78 2.35 -13.09
C PHE A 257 4.27 2.60 -12.93
N ASN A 258 3.80 3.74 -13.44
CA ASN A 258 2.38 4.12 -13.40
C ASN A 258 1.84 4.53 -12.00
N VAL A 259 2.72 4.83 -11.03
CA VAL A 259 2.39 5.37 -9.69
C VAL A 259 1.23 4.64 -9.01
N HIS A 260 1.34 3.31 -8.97
CA HIS A 260 0.24 2.42 -8.59
C HIS A 260 -0.28 2.70 -7.17
N GLY A 261 0.60 2.88 -6.19
CA GLY A 261 0.22 3.22 -4.81
C GLY A 261 -0.51 4.55 -4.69
N SER A 262 -0.05 5.58 -5.40
CA SER A 262 -0.69 6.89 -5.48
C SER A 262 -2.12 6.78 -6.00
N LYS A 263 -2.37 5.92 -6.99
CA LYS A 263 -3.73 5.65 -7.48
C LYS A 263 -4.58 4.92 -6.47
N MET A 264 -4.03 3.92 -5.78
CA MET A 264 -4.76 3.19 -4.75
C MET A 264 -5.19 4.14 -3.62
N ILE A 265 -4.29 4.99 -3.16
CA ILE A 265 -4.55 6.02 -2.14
C ILE A 265 -5.62 7.02 -2.62
N ALA A 266 -5.48 7.55 -3.83
CA ALA A 266 -6.47 8.45 -4.42
C ALA A 266 -7.85 7.77 -4.56
N LYS A 267 -7.90 6.45 -4.79
CA LYS A 267 -9.15 5.69 -4.87
C LYS A 267 -9.77 5.38 -3.52
N VAL A 268 -8.97 5.32 -2.46
CA VAL A 268 -9.48 5.25 -1.09
C VAL A 268 -10.01 6.60 -0.65
N ALA A 269 -9.15 7.63 -0.61
CA ALA A 269 -9.42 8.88 0.12
C ALA A 269 -9.33 10.16 -0.74
N GLY A 270 -9.13 10.05 -2.05
CA GLY A 270 -9.11 11.22 -2.93
C GLY A 270 -10.46 11.96 -2.93
N PRO A 271 -10.48 13.30 -3.01
CA PRO A 271 -11.71 14.08 -2.92
C PRO A 271 -12.69 13.81 -4.08
N ARG A 272 -12.20 13.54 -5.30
CA ARG A 272 -13.05 13.24 -6.47
C ARG A 272 -13.08 11.75 -6.81
N THR A 273 -11.94 11.06 -6.68
CA THR A 273 -11.83 9.65 -7.07
C THR A 273 -12.07 8.67 -5.93
N GLY A 274 -11.92 9.15 -4.69
CA GLY A 274 -11.97 8.36 -3.47
C GLY A 274 -13.38 7.96 -3.08
N VAL A 275 -13.49 6.90 -2.29
CA VAL A 275 -14.75 6.41 -1.72
C VAL A 275 -14.96 6.91 -0.29
N ALA A 276 -13.88 6.99 0.50
CA ALA A 276 -13.87 7.43 1.89
C ALA A 276 -12.96 8.65 2.06
N PRO A 277 -13.35 9.83 1.55
CA PRO A 277 -12.50 11.02 1.48
C PRO A 277 -12.11 11.60 2.85
N ASP A 278 -12.78 11.18 3.94
CA ASP A 278 -12.48 11.66 5.29
C ASP A 278 -11.68 10.66 6.14
N ALA A 279 -11.35 9.49 5.59
CA ALA A 279 -10.42 8.53 6.18
C ALA A 279 -9.00 9.09 6.26
N LYS A 280 -8.27 8.65 7.29
CA LYS A 280 -6.82 8.85 7.33
C LYS A 280 -6.11 7.77 6.53
N VAL A 281 -4.96 8.08 5.95
CA VAL A 281 -4.17 7.14 5.14
C VAL A 281 -2.76 6.99 5.71
N ALA A 282 -2.37 5.77 6.00
CA ALA A 282 -0.98 5.40 6.26
C ALA A 282 -0.37 4.81 4.98
N VAL A 283 0.70 5.43 4.48
CA VAL A 283 1.37 4.99 3.25
C VAL A 283 2.45 3.97 3.61
N VAL A 284 2.42 2.79 3.01
CA VAL A 284 3.41 1.74 3.26
C VAL A 284 4.04 1.32 1.94
N GLY A 285 5.21 1.87 1.65
CA GLY A 285 5.96 1.64 0.41
C GLY A 285 6.62 0.26 0.40
N LEU A 286 6.24 -0.58 -0.57
CA LEU A 286 6.80 -1.91 -0.81
C LEU A 286 8.15 -1.88 -1.55
N SER A 287 8.66 -0.69 -1.87
CA SER A 287 9.95 -0.50 -2.54
C SER A 287 10.95 0.17 -1.60
N ASP A 288 12.21 -0.24 -1.69
CA ASP A 288 13.33 0.45 -1.03
C ASP A 288 13.86 1.61 -1.90
N GLY A 289 14.93 2.26 -1.43
CA GLY A 289 15.58 3.37 -2.14
C GLY A 289 16.18 3.02 -3.50
N GLU A 290 16.30 1.75 -3.85
CA GLU A 290 16.70 1.31 -5.18
C GLU A 290 15.48 1.09 -6.10
N ALA A 291 14.28 1.52 -5.68
CA ALA A 291 13.01 1.21 -6.32
C ALA A 291 12.77 -0.31 -6.44
N LEU A 292 13.40 -1.11 -5.57
CA LEU A 292 13.26 -2.55 -5.59
C LEU A 292 12.06 -2.98 -4.76
N MET A 293 11.06 -3.53 -5.43
CA MET A 293 9.98 -4.27 -4.79
C MET A 293 10.29 -5.77 -4.80
N ALA A 294 10.73 -6.29 -3.66
CA ALA A 294 11.00 -7.72 -3.48
C ALA A 294 10.28 -8.29 -2.25
N LEU A 295 10.24 -9.62 -2.14
CA LEU A 295 9.55 -10.30 -1.05
C LEU A 295 10.00 -9.86 0.36
N PRO A 296 11.30 -9.64 0.64
CA PRO A 296 11.74 -9.10 1.94
C PRO A 296 11.17 -7.71 2.23
N ASN A 297 10.98 -6.86 1.21
CA ASN A 297 10.33 -5.56 1.37
C ASN A 297 8.86 -5.72 1.77
N VAL A 298 8.17 -6.71 1.20
CA VAL A 298 6.78 -7.02 1.58
C VAL A 298 6.69 -7.50 3.03
N PHE A 299 7.64 -8.32 3.49
CA PHE A 299 7.69 -8.75 4.89
C PHE A 299 7.92 -7.58 5.84
N ASP A 300 8.87 -6.70 5.49
CA ASP A 300 9.16 -5.48 6.24
C ASP A 300 7.95 -4.53 6.27
N ALA A 301 7.20 -4.38 5.17
CA ALA A 301 5.96 -3.60 5.13
C ALA A 301 4.92 -4.13 6.10
N ILE A 302 4.70 -5.45 6.10
CA ILE A 302 3.71 -6.09 6.98
C ILE A 302 4.11 -5.90 8.45
N LEU A 303 5.39 -6.06 8.79
CA LEU A 303 5.88 -5.87 10.15
C LEU A 303 5.78 -4.42 10.61
N LYS A 304 6.21 -3.46 9.79
CA LYS A 304 6.08 -2.02 10.11
C LYS A 304 4.61 -1.60 10.27
N THR A 305 3.72 -2.14 9.43
CA THR A 305 2.27 -1.93 9.57
C THR A 305 1.76 -2.51 10.89
N TYR A 306 2.19 -3.72 11.24
CA TYR A 306 1.83 -4.35 12.52
C TYR A 306 2.29 -3.52 13.72
N ASP A 307 3.52 -3.00 13.67
CA ASP A 307 4.09 -2.18 14.74
C ASP A 307 3.37 -0.84 14.87
N ASP A 308 3.16 -0.12 13.76
CA ASP A 308 2.45 1.16 13.73
C ASP A 308 1.01 1.01 14.27
N ILE A 309 0.32 -0.09 13.92
CA ILE A 309 -1.00 -0.37 14.47
C ILE A 309 -0.94 -0.61 15.98
N ASN A 310 -0.04 -1.45 16.48
CA ASN A 310 0.03 -1.75 17.91
C ASN A 310 0.46 -0.54 18.75
N GLU A 311 1.35 0.29 18.22
CA GLU A 311 1.91 1.45 18.92
C GLU A 311 0.97 2.66 18.90
N TYR A 312 0.41 2.99 17.73
CA TYR A 312 -0.32 4.25 17.53
C TYR A 312 -1.82 4.08 17.29
N ASN A 313 -2.24 2.96 16.70
CA ASN A 313 -3.61 2.79 16.20
C ASN A 313 -4.36 1.59 16.83
N ASN A 314 -3.93 1.08 17.99
CA ASN A 314 -4.47 -0.15 18.59
C ASN A 314 -5.93 -0.06 19.08
N LYS A 315 -6.46 1.17 19.19
CA LYS A 315 -7.86 1.46 19.54
C LYS A 315 -8.65 2.06 18.38
N VAL A 316 -8.04 2.20 17.21
CA VAL A 316 -8.66 2.79 16.02
C VAL A 316 -8.96 1.66 15.04
N PRO A 317 -10.18 1.58 14.45
CA PRO A 317 -10.43 0.65 13.37
C PRO A 317 -9.48 0.90 12.18
N CYS A 318 -8.89 -0.18 11.69
CA CYS A 318 -7.88 -0.15 10.63
C CYS A 318 -8.31 -1.00 9.44
N VAL A 319 -8.17 -0.46 8.23
CA VAL A 319 -8.34 -1.19 6.97
C VAL A 319 -6.99 -1.30 6.30
N ILE A 320 -6.57 -2.51 5.92
CA ILE A 320 -5.30 -2.73 5.24
C ILE A 320 -5.57 -3.07 3.78
N ASN A 321 -5.20 -2.19 2.87
CA ASN A 321 -5.35 -2.36 1.43
C ASN A 321 -4.11 -2.99 0.82
N MET A 322 -4.22 -4.25 0.37
CA MET A 322 -3.18 -4.94 -0.40
C MET A 322 -3.69 -5.23 -1.82
N SER A 323 -3.44 -4.28 -2.72
CA SER A 323 -3.77 -4.39 -4.15
C SER A 323 -2.71 -5.15 -4.95
N ASN A 324 -1.88 -5.92 -4.27
CA ASN A 324 -0.79 -6.71 -4.84
C ASN A 324 -0.92 -8.19 -4.43
N GLY A 325 -0.61 -9.08 -5.37
CA GLY A 325 -0.48 -10.51 -5.08
C GLY A 325 0.96 -10.84 -4.69
N ILE A 326 1.13 -11.42 -3.51
CA ILE A 326 2.37 -12.07 -3.08
C ILE A 326 2.40 -13.44 -3.74
N ASP A 327 3.24 -13.54 -4.76
CA ASP A 327 3.52 -14.81 -5.41
C ASP A 327 4.79 -15.37 -4.79
N ALA A 328 4.79 -16.64 -4.39
CA ALA A 328 6.02 -17.37 -4.04
C ALA A 328 6.97 -17.55 -5.25
N LEU A 329 6.62 -16.93 -6.38
CA LEU A 329 7.35 -16.91 -7.65
C LEU A 329 8.15 -15.61 -7.90
N PHE A 330 8.37 -14.74 -6.89
CA PHE A 330 9.46 -13.75 -7.03
C PHE A 330 10.79 -14.44 -7.39
N THR A 331 10.92 -15.74 -7.05
CA THR A 331 11.96 -16.65 -7.53
C THR A 331 11.56 -17.42 -8.81
N LYS A 332 11.40 -16.75 -9.98
CA LYS A 332 11.32 -17.49 -11.28
C LYS A 332 12.61 -18.31 -11.49
N ARG A 333 12.62 -19.60 -11.16
CA ARG A 333 13.69 -20.55 -11.54
C ARG A 333 13.10 -21.69 -12.36
N ARG A 334 13.94 -22.29 -13.22
CA ARG A 334 13.57 -23.43 -14.06
C ARG A 334 12.89 -24.49 -13.18
N SER A 335 11.68 -24.89 -13.55
CA SER A 335 10.96 -25.99 -12.92
C SER A 335 11.87 -27.23 -12.82
N GLY A 336 12.08 -27.76 -11.61
CA GLY A 336 12.83 -29.00 -11.37
C GLY A 336 14.01 -28.93 -10.39
N ASP A 337 14.43 -27.75 -9.94
CA ASP A 337 15.51 -27.63 -8.95
C ASP A 337 14.95 -27.75 -7.52
N LYS A 338 15.37 -28.79 -6.77
CA LYS A 338 14.96 -29.04 -5.37
C LYS A 338 15.14 -27.83 -4.45
N SER A 339 16.15 -27.00 -4.70
CA SER A 339 16.37 -25.77 -3.91
C SER A 339 15.25 -24.73 -4.07
N THR A 340 14.45 -24.85 -5.13
CA THR A 340 13.28 -23.98 -5.38
C THR A 340 12.10 -24.35 -4.51
N GLU A 341 11.88 -25.64 -4.24
CA GLU A 341 10.75 -26.09 -3.43
C GLU A 341 10.94 -25.73 -1.96
N GLU A 342 12.17 -25.86 -1.45
CA GLU A 342 12.53 -25.42 -0.10
C GLU A 342 12.35 -23.90 0.06
N ALA A 343 12.86 -23.09 -0.87
CA ALA A 343 12.66 -21.65 -0.87
C ALA A 343 11.18 -21.28 -0.87
N ARG A 344 10.41 -21.89 -1.76
CA ARG A 344 8.96 -21.67 -1.87
C ARG A 344 8.23 -22.03 -0.57
N SER A 345 8.63 -23.13 0.07
CA SER A 345 8.07 -23.56 1.34
C SER A 345 8.33 -22.52 2.42
N VAL A 346 9.59 -22.07 2.59
CA VAL A 346 9.97 -21.05 3.57
C VAL A 346 9.26 -19.71 3.31
N GLU A 347 9.22 -19.26 2.06
CA GLU A 347 8.52 -18.04 1.64
C GLU A 347 7.02 -18.11 1.96
N THR A 348 6.38 -19.24 1.65
CA THR A 348 4.95 -19.46 1.93
C THR A 348 4.69 -19.49 3.44
N THR A 349 5.53 -20.18 4.21
CA THR A 349 5.42 -20.25 5.67
C THR A 349 5.53 -18.87 6.30
N ILE A 350 6.55 -18.07 5.94
CA ILE A 350 6.71 -16.72 6.49
C ILE A 350 5.56 -15.80 6.07
N THR A 351 5.19 -15.81 4.78
CA THR A 351 4.08 -15.00 4.28
C THR A 351 2.80 -15.31 5.04
N LYS A 352 2.47 -16.60 5.21
CA LYS A 352 1.28 -17.03 5.94
C LYS A 352 1.33 -16.56 7.39
N GLN A 353 2.42 -16.82 8.12
CA GLN A 353 2.55 -16.43 9.52
C GLN A 353 2.41 -14.91 9.71
N LEU A 354 3.04 -14.09 8.86
CA LEU A 354 2.94 -12.62 8.95
C LEU A 354 1.51 -12.12 8.70
N LEU A 355 0.85 -12.64 7.66
CA LEU A 355 -0.52 -12.27 7.34
C LEU A 355 -1.51 -12.74 8.42
N GLU A 356 -1.30 -13.91 9.02
CA GLU A 356 -2.09 -14.39 10.16
C GLU A 356 -1.92 -13.47 11.37
N ARG A 357 -0.69 -13.07 11.72
CA ARG A 357 -0.45 -12.11 12.82
C ARG A 357 -1.12 -10.76 12.56
N LEU A 358 -1.00 -10.25 11.34
CA LEU A 358 -1.60 -8.96 10.97
C LEU A 358 -3.14 -9.03 11.00
N SER A 359 -3.74 -10.07 10.43
CA SER A 359 -5.19 -10.25 10.38
C SER A 359 -5.81 -10.71 11.70
N SER A 360 -5.00 -11.17 12.67
CA SER A 360 -5.46 -11.50 14.02
C SER A 360 -5.65 -10.27 14.92
N LEU A 361 -5.20 -9.08 14.50
CA LEU A 361 -5.45 -7.86 15.27
C LEU A 361 -6.95 -7.54 15.31
N ASP A 362 -7.46 -7.28 16.51
CA ASP A 362 -8.90 -7.14 16.77
C ASP A 362 -9.55 -6.03 15.95
N ASN A 363 -8.87 -4.89 15.86
CA ASN A 363 -9.28 -3.68 15.17
C ASN A 363 -8.97 -3.66 13.66
N VAL A 364 -8.53 -4.77 13.05
CA VAL A 364 -8.05 -4.82 11.65
C VAL A 364 -8.96 -5.64 10.74
N VAL A 365 -9.17 -5.12 9.52
CA VAL A 365 -9.59 -5.91 8.36
C VAL A 365 -8.57 -5.80 7.23
N LEU A 366 -8.15 -6.94 6.68
CA LEU A 366 -7.25 -7.00 5.53
C LEU A 366 -8.04 -7.16 4.23
N VAL A 367 -7.84 -6.24 3.29
CA VAL A 367 -8.48 -6.25 1.97
C VAL A 367 -7.46 -6.69 0.93
N ALA A 368 -7.69 -7.86 0.34
CA ALA A 368 -6.80 -8.50 -0.62
C ALA A 368 -7.37 -8.46 -2.04
N SER A 369 -6.54 -8.18 -3.04
CA SER A 369 -6.92 -8.42 -4.45
C SER A 369 -7.08 -9.91 -4.76
N ALA A 370 -8.16 -10.30 -5.43
CA ALA A 370 -8.36 -11.66 -5.91
C ALA A 370 -7.31 -12.10 -6.96
N GLY A 371 -6.66 -11.13 -7.63
CA GLY A 371 -5.68 -11.33 -8.68
C GLY A 371 -6.25 -11.16 -10.09
N ASN A 372 -5.40 -10.86 -11.07
CA ASN A 372 -5.80 -10.41 -12.42
C ASN A 372 -5.85 -11.53 -13.47
N SER A 373 -5.89 -12.80 -13.05
CA SER A 373 -6.06 -13.91 -13.99
C SER A 373 -7.52 -14.02 -14.47
N GLN A 374 -7.78 -14.88 -15.45
CA GLN A 374 -9.10 -15.04 -16.08
C GLN A 374 -10.23 -15.34 -15.05
N PRO A 375 -11.49 -14.96 -15.31
CA PRO A 375 -12.64 -15.11 -14.40
C PRO A 375 -12.82 -16.49 -13.75
N ASN A 376 -12.47 -17.56 -14.47
CA ASN A 376 -12.62 -18.95 -14.01
C ASN A 376 -11.37 -19.50 -13.31
N THR A 377 -10.34 -18.68 -13.15
CA THR A 377 -9.12 -19.07 -12.45
C THR A 377 -9.32 -18.94 -10.94
N ARG A 378 -9.02 -20.00 -10.20
CA ARG A 378 -9.10 -19.98 -8.74
C ARG A 378 -8.12 -18.96 -8.15
N VAL A 379 -8.52 -18.26 -7.09
CA VAL A 379 -7.61 -17.46 -6.27
C VAL A 379 -6.49 -18.35 -5.73
N ASN A 380 -5.24 -17.98 -6.01
CA ASN A 380 -4.08 -18.83 -5.75
C ASN A 380 -2.83 -18.08 -5.25
N LYS A 381 -2.96 -16.79 -4.91
CA LYS A 381 -1.86 -15.95 -4.40
C LYS A 381 -2.24 -15.33 -3.07
N HIS A 382 -1.27 -15.19 -2.16
CA HIS A 382 -1.45 -14.45 -0.92
C HIS A 382 -1.52 -12.93 -1.25
N PRO A 383 -2.17 -12.10 -0.42
CA PRO A 383 -2.91 -12.46 0.79
C PRO A 383 -4.26 -13.15 0.54
N ALA A 384 -4.88 -13.02 -0.64
CA ALA A 384 -6.23 -13.53 -0.89
C ALA A 384 -6.37 -15.06 -0.69
N LYS A 385 -5.32 -15.83 -1.00
CA LYS A 385 -5.27 -17.28 -0.76
C LYS A 385 -5.43 -17.64 0.73
N LEU A 386 -4.99 -16.79 1.65
CA LEU A 386 -5.15 -17.04 3.09
C LEU A 386 -6.62 -17.12 3.49
N ALA A 387 -7.51 -16.39 2.82
CA ALA A 387 -8.96 -16.49 3.07
C ALA A 387 -9.57 -17.85 2.65
N ILE A 388 -8.85 -18.67 1.88
CA ILE A 388 -9.19 -20.08 1.59
C ILE A 388 -8.59 -20.99 2.66
N GLU A 389 -7.37 -20.71 3.09
CA GLU A 389 -6.59 -21.52 4.04
C GLU A 389 -7.05 -21.33 5.50
N SER A 390 -7.65 -20.17 5.79
CA SER A 390 -8.15 -19.71 7.10
C SER A 390 -9.47 -18.95 6.90
N PRO A 391 -10.60 -19.66 6.62
CA PRO A 391 -11.89 -19.04 6.28
C PRO A 391 -12.51 -18.14 7.37
N GLU A 392 -12.04 -18.28 8.61
CA GLU A 392 -12.39 -17.49 9.79
C GLU A 392 -11.62 -16.16 9.89
N SER A 393 -10.60 -15.96 9.05
CA SER A 393 -9.80 -14.74 9.07
C SER A 393 -10.61 -13.51 8.66
N LYS A 394 -10.27 -12.34 9.25
CA LYS A 394 -10.79 -11.02 8.87
C LYS A 394 -10.18 -10.49 7.57
N ILE A 395 -10.14 -11.36 6.56
CA ILE A 395 -9.66 -11.05 5.22
C ILE A 395 -10.85 -10.94 4.28
N VAL A 396 -11.02 -9.77 3.67
CA VAL A 396 -11.98 -9.52 2.59
C VAL A 396 -11.25 -9.61 1.26
N VAL A 397 -11.73 -10.49 0.38
CA VAL A 397 -11.13 -10.63 -0.96
C VAL A 397 -11.97 -9.85 -1.97
N ALA A 398 -11.33 -8.86 -2.59
CA ALA A 398 -11.93 -7.97 -3.56
C ALA A 398 -11.78 -8.52 -4.98
N GLY A 399 -12.90 -8.89 -5.58
CA GLY A 399 -13.05 -9.11 -7.01
C GLY A 399 -13.39 -7.81 -7.75
N SER A 400 -13.25 -7.84 -9.07
CA SER A 400 -13.66 -6.76 -9.96
C SER A 400 -14.82 -7.21 -10.84
N ALA A 401 -15.77 -6.31 -11.03
CA ALA A 401 -16.88 -6.49 -11.95
C ALA A 401 -16.73 -5.60 -13.19
N THR A 402 -17.15 -6.12 -14.33
CA THR A 402 -17.26 -5.37 -15.58
C THR A 402 -18.31 -4.27 -15.48
N SER A 403 -18.36 -3.37 -16.45
CA SER A 403 -19.45 -2.38 -16.54
C SER A 403 -20.82 -3.05 -16.66
N ASP A 404 -20.90 -4.28 -17.15
CA ASP A 404 -22.15 -5.05 -17.23
C ASP A 404 -22.42 -5.89 -15.98
N GLY A 405 -21.62 -5.73 -14.93
CA GLY A 405 -21.75 -6.45 -13.65
C GLY A 405 -21.36 -7.92 -13.72
N LEU A 406 -20.59 -8.35 -14.73
CA LEU A 406 -20.03 -9.70 -14.82
C LEU A 406 -18.72 -9.80 -14.03
N ASN A 407 -18.35 -11.01 -13.60
CA ASN A 407 -17.05 -11.23 -12.97
C ASN A 407 -15.92 -11.00 -13.99
N GLN A 408 -14.91 -10.20 -13.63
CA GLN A 408 -13.80 -9.87 -14.53
C GLN A 408 -12.55 -10.72 -14.29
N TYR A 409 -12.30 -11.14 -13.05
CA TYR A 409 -11.04 -11.78 -12.65
C TYR A 409 -11.22 -12.98 -11.72
N GLN A 410 -10.11 -13.46 -11.13
CA GLN A 410 -10.07 -14.63 -10.28
C GLN A 410 -11.18 -14.67 -9.24
N TYR A 411 -11.68 -15.87 -8.99
CA TYR A 411 -12.76 -16.12 -8.06
C TYR A 411 -12.58 -17.48 -7.39
N SER A 412 -13.01 -17.58 -6.14
CA SER A 412 -13.13 -18.86 -5.44
C SER A 412 -14.38 -18.84 -4.56
N SER A 413 -15.31 -19.76 -4.80
CA SER A 413 -16.52 -19.91 -3.98
C SER A 413 -16.24 -20.32 -2.53
N SER A 414 -15.02 -20.81 -2.25
CA SER A 414 -14.58 -21.18 -0.91
C SER A 414 -14.20 -19.99 -0.02
N ILE A 415 -14.23 -18.75 -0.54
CA ILE A 415 -13.86 -17.56 0.22
C ILE A 415 -15.13 -16.93 0.80
N ASN A 416 -15.29 -17.01 2.12
CA ASN A 416 -16.47 -16.50 2.84
C ASN A 416 -16.70 -15.01 2.64
N ASN A 417 -15.62 -14.23 2.60
CA ASN A 417 -15.61 -12.77 2.51
C ASN A 417 -15.22 -12.28 1.10
N MET A 418 -15.64 -12.99 0.05
CA MET A 418 -15.46 -12.56 -1.34
C MET A 418 -16.52 -11.53 -1.73
N VAL A 419 -16.09 -10.39 -2.25
CA VAL A 419 -16.96 -9.26 -2.60
C VAL A 419 -16.51 -8.62 -3.91
N TRP A 420 -17.43 -7.99 -4.65
CA TRP A 420 -17.11 -7.38 -5.94
C TRP A 420 -17.35 -5.88 -5.92
N ALA A 421 -16.39 -5.14 -6.44
CA ALA A 421 -16.53 -3.72 -6.72
C ALA A 421 -16.52 -3.47 -8.24
N PRO A 422 -17.01 -2.30 -8.71
CA PRO A 422 -16.73 -1.84 -10.06
C PRO A 422 -15.22 -1.89 -10.29
N GLY A 423 -14.78 -2.58 -11.34
CA GLY A 423 -13.35 -2.74 -11.61
C GLY A 423 -12.99 -2.70 -13.08
N GLU A 424 -13.95 -2.54 -13.98
CA GLU A 424 -13.72 -2.12 -15.34
C GLU A 424 -13.98 -0.62 -15.47
N LYS A 425 -13.08 0.07 -16.17
CA LYS A 425 -13.18 1.49 -16.47
C LYS A 425 -13.37 2.38 -15.23
N VAL A 426 -12.57 2.12 -14.20
CA VAL A 426 -12.58 2.92 -12.99
C VAL A 426 -11.71 4.15 -13.21
N GLY A 427 -12.26 5.33 -12.94
CA GLY A 427 -11.49 6.56 -12.93
C GLY A 427 -10.44 6.54 -11.82
N MET A 428 -9.18 6.73 -12.21
CA MET A 428 -7.98 6.75 -11.37
C MET A 428 -7.09 7.92 -11.75
N LEU A 429 -6.12 8.21 -10.90
CA LEU A 429 -5.16 9.29 -11.11
C LEU A 429 -4.27 9.01 -12.34
N GLY A 430 -4.05 9.99 -13.22
CA GLY A 430 -3.20 9.82 -14.40
C GLY A 430 -1.72 9.71 -14.05
N ASP A 431 -0.96 8.86 -14.74
CA ASP A 431 0.49 8.74 -14.49
C ASP A 431 1.28 9.99 -14.93
N PRO A 432 2.27 10.42 -14.14
CA PRO A 432 3.03 11.65 -14.39
C PRO A 432 3.96 11.56 -15.61
N LEU A 433 4.36 10.36 -16.06
CA LEU A 433 5.17 10.21 -17.27
C LEU A 433 4.34 10.54 -18.51
N SER A 434 3.09 10.10 -18.53
CA SER A 434 2.15 10.37 -19.63
C SER A 434 1.47 11.73 -19.49
N HIS A 435 1.27 12.19 -18.25
CA HIS A 435 0.56 13.42 -17.92
C HIS A 435 1.29 14.15 -16.79
N PRO A 436 2.35 14.91 -17.08
CA PRO A 436 3.11 15.63 -16.06
C PRO A 436 2.17 16.46 -15.17
N TRP A 437 2.16 16.17 -13.87
CA TRP A 437 1.15 16.72 -12.95
C TRP A 437 1.28 18.23 -12.74
N GLU A 438 2.45 18.80 -13.05
CA GLU A 438 2.63 20.25 -13.07
C GLU A 438 1.79 20.91 -14.18
N LYS A 439 1.57 20.19 -15.29
CA LYS A 439 0.77 20.66 -16.43
C LYS A 439 -0.67 20.14 -16.39
N TYR A 440 -0.88 18.95 -15.86
CA TYR A 440 -2.18 18.29 -15.80
C TYR A 440 -2.51 17.78 -14.38
N PRO A 441 -2.67 18.67 -13.40
CA PRO A 441 -2.87 18.31 -11.99
C PRO A 441 -4.23 17.66 -11.70
N ASP A 442 -5.11 17.61 -12.70
CA ASP A 442 -6.49 17.13 -12.64
C ASP A 442 -6.74 15.90 -13.51
N THR A 443 -5.71 15.31 -14.11
CA THR A 443 -5.88 14.17 -15.02
C THR A 443 -6.39 12.95 -14.27
N ILE A 444 -7.55 12.47 -14.71
CA ILE A 444 -8.09 11.18 -14.34
C ILE A 444 -8.03 10.28 -15.58
N VAL A 445 -7.36 9.14 -15.45
CA VAL A 445 -7.33 8.05 -16.44
C VAL A 445 -8.31 6.95 -16.04
N VAL A 446 -8.52 6.00 -16.93
CA VAL A 446 -9.47 4.91 -16.74
C VAL A 446 -8.67 3.61 -16.66
N GLU A 447 -8.75 2.91 -15.53
CA GLU A 447 -8.01 1.67 -15.26
C GLU A 447 -8.89 0.60 -14.64
N ASN A 448 -8.33 -0.60 -14.46
CA ASN A 448 -9.03 -1.72 -13.85
C ASN A 448 -8.57 -1.96 -12.42
N GLY A 449 -9.50 -2.18 -11.50
CA GLY A 449 -9.19 -2.53 -10.12
C GLY A 449 -10.34 -2.24 -9.15
N GLY A 450 -10.61 -3.19 -8.25
CA GLY A 450 -11.69 -3.10 -7.27
C GLY A 450 -11.23 -3.03 -5.80
N THR A 451 -9.98 -3.37 -5.50
CA THR A 451 -9.50 -3.53 -4.11
C THR A 451 -9.58 -2.24 -3.30
N SER A 452 -9.06 -1.13 -3.83
CA SER A 452 -9.12 0.18 -3.14
C SER A 452 -10.53 0.74 -3.00
N ILE A 453 -11.47 0.34 -3.86
CA ILE A 453 -12.89 0.68 -3.71
C ILE A 453 -13.49 -0.07 -2.53
N VAL A 454 -13.22 -1.38 -2.40
CA VAL A 454 -13.65 -2.19 -1.25
C VAL A 454 -13.06 -1.63 0.04
N SER A 455 -11.78 -1.26 0.05
CA SER A 455 -11.11 -0.66 1.21
C SER A 455 -11.76 0.65 1.63
N GLY A 456 -12.06 1.55 0.68
CA GLY A 456 -12.79 2.78 0.96
C GLY A 456 -14.21 2.50 1.45
N MET A 457 -14.95 1.57 0.84
CA MET A 457 -16.30 1.20 1.30
C MET A 457 -16.31 0.64 2.73
N LEU A 458 -15.30 -0.16 3.10
CA LEU A 458 -15.14 -0.63 4.48
C LEU A 458 -14.88 0.53 5.43
N ALA A 459 -13.98 1.46 5.08
CA ALA A 459 -13.74 2.64 5.90
C ALA A 459 -15.03 3.48 6.08
N THR A 460 -15.81 3.67 5.01
CA THR A 460 -17.12 4.32 5.08
C THR A 460 -18.04 3.58 6.05
N PHE A 461 -18.23 2.27 5.91
CA PHE A 461 -19.15 1.54 6.80
C PHE A 461 -18.68 1.49 8.25
N ILE A 462 -17.39 1.32 8.50
CA ILE A 462 -16.84 1.39 9.86
C ILE A 462 -17.14 2.75 10.49
N SER A 463 -17.02 3.85 9.73
CA SER A 463 -17.33 5.20 10.24
C SER A 463 -18.80 5.40 10.61
N LEU A 464 -19.72 4.63 10.00
CA LEU A 464 -21.15 4.71 10.27
C LEU A 464 -21.61 3.79 11.41
N VAL A 465 -20.87 2.71 11.67
CA VAL A 465 -21.15 1.80 12.77
C VAL A 465 -20.61 2.42 14.06
N THR A 466 -21.45 3.23 14.71
CA THR A 466 -21.14 3.91 15.98
C THR A 466 -21.95 3.37 17.15
N ALA A 467 -23.03 2.64 16.89
CA ALA A 467 -23.92 2.08 17.91
C ALA A 467 -24.55 0.76 17.44
N ASN A 468 -24.91 -0.08 18.40
CA ASN A 468 -25.67 -1.31 18.23
C ASN A 468 -27.11 -1.03 17.81
N SER A 469 -27.84 -2.08 17.43
CA SER A 469 -29.26 -1.99 17.04
C SER A 469 -30.17 -1.47 18.16
N ASP A 470 -29.76 -1.59 19.42
CA ASP A 470 -30.46 -1.06 20.59
C ASP A 470 -30.07 0.40 20.93
N GLY A 471 -29.18 1.01 20.14
CA GLY A 471 -28.69 2.37 20.32
C GLY A 471 -27.49 2.51 21.26
N THR A 472 -27.00 1.41 21.86
CA THR A 472 -25.81 1.47 22.72
C THR A 472 -24.55 1.74 21.88
N PRO A 473 -23.65 2.66 22.29
CA PRO A 473 -22.43 2.95 21.54
C PRO A 473 -21.53 1.72 21.37
N ILE A 474 -20.97 1.53 20.17
CA ILE A 474 -19.97 0.50 19.93
C ILE A 474 -18.59 1.11 20.17
N GLU A 475 -18.04 0.87 21.36
CA GLU A 475 -16.70 1.32 21.72
C GLU A 475 -15.61 0.38 21.18
N ASN A 476 -15.94 -0.90 20.96
CA ASN A 476 -14.98 -1.91 20.52
C ASN A 476 -14.71 -1.79 19.00
N PRO A 477 -13.47 -1.49 18.57
CA PRO A 477 -13.13 -1.42 17.15
C PRO A 477 -13.38 -2.71 16.38
N ALA A 478 -13.25 -3.88 17.03
CA ALA A 478 -13.46 -5.18 16.40
C ALA A 478 -14.90 -5.36 15.93
N GLU A 479 -15.87 -5.01 16.78
CA GLU A 479 -17.29 -5.11 16.48
C GLU A 479 -17.69 -4.16 15.33
N ARG A 480 -17.07 -2.97 15.25
CA ARG A 480 -17.26 -2.04 14.13
C ARG A 480 -16.76 -2.63 12.82
N VAL A 481 -15.59 -3.26 12.84
CA VAL A 481 -15.00 -3.92 11.67
C VAL A 481 -15.88 -5.08 11.18
N GLU A 482 -16.32 -5.96 12.08
CA GLU A 482 -17.17 -7.11 11.73
C GLU A 482 -18.52 -6.67 11.16
N SER A 483 -19.15 -5.67 11.79
CA SER A 483 -20.40 -5.06 11.31
C SER A 483 -20.25 -4.45 9.93
N ALA A 484 -19.14 -3.77 9.65
CA ALA A 484 -18.86 -3.20 8.34
C ALA A 484 -18.69 -4.27 7.25
N ILE A 485 -18.06 -5.41 7.56
CA ILE A 485 -17.97 -6.56 6.64
C ILE A 485 -19.37 -7.10 6.33
N ALA A 486 -20.23 -7.22 7.34
CA ALA A 486 -21.62 -7.64 7.16
C ALA A 486 -22.41 -6.64 6.29
N TYR A 487 -22.27 -5.34 6.53
CA TYR A 487 -22.93 -4.29 5.75
C TYR A 487 -22.53 -4.36 4.28
N LEU A 488 -21.24 -4.53 4.02
CA LEU A 488 -20.72 -4.64 2.66
C LEU A 488 -21.36 -5.79 1.88
N LYS A 489 -21.59 -6.95 2.52
CA LYS A 489 -22.31 -8.07 1.90
C LYS A 489 -23.82 -7.81 1.77
N ASN A 490 -24.44 -7.24 2.80
CA ASN A 490 -25.89 -7.01 2.85
C ASN A 490 -26.36 -6.03 1.78
N PHE A 491 -25.62 -4.96 1.56
CA PHE A 491 -25.95 -3.97 0.53
C PHE A 491 -25.55 -4.41 -0.89
N SER A 492 -24.78 -5.48 -1.04
CA SER A 492 -24.37 -5.97 -2.35
C SER A 492 -25.54 -6.60 -3.13
N TRP A 493 -25.68 -6.27 -4.42
CA TRP A 493 -26.76 -6.81 -5.27
C TRP A 493 -26.35 -7.01 -6.74
N LYS A 494 -27.07 -7.84 -7.49
CA LYS A 494 -26.73 -8.17 -8.89
C LYS A 494 -27.25 -7.11 -9.86
N ARG A 495 -26.34 -6.41 -10.55
CA ARG A 495 -26.68 -5.45 -11.62
C ARG A 495 -27.15 -6.14 -12.91
N ASN A 496 -26.74 -7.39 -13.08
CA ASN A 496 -27.04 -8.25 -14.21
C ASN A 496 -27.45 -9.64 -13.71
N PRO A 497 -28.50 -10.28 -14.26
CA PRO A 497 -28.94 -11.61 -13.82
C PRO A 497 -27.82 -12.67 -13.84
N LYS A 498 -26.94 -12.62 -14.84
CA LYS A 498 -25.76 -13.50 -14.99
C LYS A 498 -24.53 -12.99 -14.24
N GLY A 499 -24.64 -11.81 -13.64
CA GLY A 499 -23.54 -11.11 -12.98
C GLY A 499 -23.31 -11.52 -11.53
N VAL A 500 -22.33 -10.83 -10.95
CA VAL A 500 -21.95 -10.92 -9.53
C VAL A 500 -22.70 -9.88 -8.71
N LYS A 501 -22.74 -10.06 -7.40
CA LYS A 501 -23.26 -9.04 -6.48
C LYS A 501 -22.20 -7.96 -6.30
N ILE A 502 -22.47 -6.76 -6.77
CA ILE A 502 -21.58 -5.61 -6.63
C ILE A 502 -21.97 -4.84 -5.38
N ILE A 503 -20.98 -4.43 -4.59
CA ILE A 503 -21.15 -3.62 -3.39
C ILE A 503 -21.89 -2.31 -3.68
N HIS A 504 -22.60 -1.82 -2.68
CA HIS A 504 -23.40 -0.59 -2.74
C HIS A 504 -23.23 0.13 -1.40
N ASN A 505 -23.34 1.45 -1.39
CA ASN A 505 -23.12 2.29 -0.21
C ASN A 505 -24.30 2.36 0.78
N GLY A 506 -25.37 1.62 0.50
CA GLY A 506 -26.60 1.58 1.30
C GLY A 506 -27.48 2.83 1.19
N ILE A 507 -27.07 3.86 0.45
CA ILE A 507 -27.85 5.09 0.30
C ILE A 507 -28.95 4.89 -0.74
N THR A 508 -30.19 5.03 -0.30
CA THR A 508 -31.38 4.87 -1.14
C THR A 508 -31.85 6.20 -1.72
N PRO A 509 -32.64 6.20 -2.81
CA PRO A 509 -33.14 7.43 -3.41
C PRO A 509 -33.94 8.34 -2.47
N SER A 510 -34.61 7.80 -1.46
CA SER A 510 -35.33 8.60 -0.47
C SER A 510 -34.41 9.45 0.42
N GLN A 511 -33.12 9.07 0.51
CA GLN A 511 -32.08 9.75 1.27
C GLN A 511 -31.26 10.73 0.42
N TRP A 512 -31.48 10.81 -0.90
CA TRP A 512 -30.75 11.76 -1.74
C TRP A 512 -31.13 13.20 -1.39
N PRO A 513 -30.23 14.19 -1.64
CA PRO A 513 -30.57 15.60 -1.51
C PRO A 513 -31.83 15.94 -2.31
N GLU A 514 -32.67 16.84 -1.78
CA GLU A 514 -34.00 17.11 -2.32
C GLU A 514 -33.98 17.48 -3.82
N SER A 515 -32.96 18.21 -4.27
CA SER A 515 -32.78 18.58 -5.68
C SER A 515 -32.64 17.38 -6.62
N PHE A 516 -32.07 16.27 -6.12
CA PHE A 516 -31.95 15.02 -6.87
C PHE A 516 -33.21 14.18 -6.77
N ARG A 517 -33.86 14.15 -5.60
CA ARG A 517 -35.16 13.48 -5.41
C ARG A 517 -36.23 14.07 -6.32
N LYS A 518 -36.36 15.40 -6.38
CA LYS A 518 -37.33 16.07 -7.26
C LYS A 518 -37.10 15.72 -8.72
N ARG A 519 -35.85 15.78 -9.21
CA ARG A 519 -35.52 15.37 -10.60
C ARG A 519 -35.85 13.90 -10.84
N TYR A 520 -35.62 13.05 -9.84
CA TYR A 520 -35.86 11.62 -9.91
C TYR A 520 -37.37 11.27 -9.95
N PHE A 521 -38.16 11.77 -9.00
CA PHE A 521 -39.58 11.46 -8.88
C PHE A 521 -40.45 12.17 -9.91
N VAL A 522 -40.04 13.32 -10.46
CA VAL A 522 -40.77 14.00 -11.54
C VAL A 522 -40.56 13.33 -12.91
N SER A 523 -39.47 12.56 -13.07
CA SER A 523 -39.20 11.80 -14.31
C SER A 523 -39.96 10.47 -14.40
N ARG A 524 -40.71 10.12 -13.35
CA ARG A 524 -41.61 8.96 -13.27
C ARG A 524 -43.04 9.44 -13.24
#